data_AF-A0A6A2Z201-F1
#
_entry.id   AF-A0A6A2Z201-F1
#
_cell.length_a   1.000
_cell.length_b   1.000
_cell.length_c   1.000
_cell.angle_alpha   90.00
_cell.angle_beta   90.00
_cell.angle_gamma   90.00
#
_symmetry.space_group_name_H-M   'P 1'
#
loop_
_entity.id
_entity.type
_entity.pdbx_description
1 polymer ?
#
loop_
_entity_poly.entity_id
_entity_poly.type
_entity_poly.pdbx_seq_one_letter_code
_entity_poly.pdbx_strand_id
1 'polypeptide(L)'
;MASSKCSFLSSLFPPVVQETSGKSSKMSSIASGFKLQLQTLLDTLSATEPHYVRCVKPNNVLKPGIFEKINVLQQLRCGGVLEAIRISCAGFPSRKSFREFIDRFSILAPEVLNGSYNEVAACKKILEKSNS
;
A
#
# COMPACT_ATOMS: atom_id res chain seq x y z
N MET A 1 23.65 -37.88 8.31
CA MET A 1 23.57 -36.45 7.94
C MET A 1 24.21 -35.57 9.02
N ALA A 2 23.69 -35.56 10.25
CA ALA A 2 24.29 -34.80 11.37
C ALA A 2 25.73 -35.23 11.75
N SER A 3 26.14 -36.46 11.46
CA SER A 3 27.50 -36.98 11.67
C SER A 3 28.45 -36.79 10.49
N SER A 4 28.07 -35.95 9.51
CA SER A 4 28.91 -35.64 8.35
C SER A 4 30.21 -34.96 8.79
N LYS A 5 31.34 -35.35 8.18
CA LYS A 5 32.64 -34.68 8.37
C LYS A 5 32.71 -33.31 7.68
N CYS A 6 31.81 -33.04 6.73
CA CYS A 6 31.68 -31.73 6.09
C CYS A 6 30.88 -30.79 7.01
N SER A 7 31.51 -29.69 7.44
CA SER A 7 30.96 -28.71 8.38
C SER A 7 29.67 -28.05 7.88
N PHE A 8 29.60 -27.74 6.57
CA PHE A 8 28.38 -27.22 5.94
C PHE A 8 27.23 -28.23 6.07
N LEU A 9 27.45 -29.49 5.71
CA LEU A 9 26.42 -30.52 5.79
C LEU A 9 26.00 -30.82 7.23
N SER A 10 26.92 -30.82 8.20
CA SER A 10 26.54 -30.98 9.61
C SER A 10 25.69 -29.81 10.12
N SER A 11 25.91 -28.59 9.61
CA SER A 11 25.16 -27.40 10.04
C SER A 11 23.71 -27.34 9.54
N LEU A 12 23.41 -28.02 8.43
CA LEU A 12 22.05 -28.06 7.85
C LEU A 12 21.08 -28.94 8.64
N PHE A 13 21.57 -29.82 9.52
CA PHE A 13 20.74 -30.70 10.32
C PHE A 13 20.90 -30.32 11.79
N PRO A 14 19.85 -29.84 12.47
CA PRO A 14 19.94 -29.54 13.89
C PRO A 14 20.33 -30.82 14.67
N PRO A 15 21.11 -30.69 15.75
CA PRO A 15 21.41 -31.82 16.60
C PRO A 15 20.10 -32.42 17.12
N VAL A 16 19.97 -33.74 17.07
CA VAL A 16 18.80 -34.46 17.58
C VAL A 16 18.69 -34.17 19.07
N VAL A 17 17.70 -33.38 19.47
CA VAL A 17 17.43 -33.09 20.87
C VAL A 17 16.89 -34.38 21.49
N GLN A 18 17.69 -35.04 22.35
CA GLN A 18 17.20 -36.12 23.20
C GLN A 18 16.22 -35.51 24.20
N GLU A 19 14.93 -35.85 24.08
CA GLU A 19 13.90 -35.39 25.00
C GLU A 19 14.16 -35.94 26.42
N THR A 20 14.86 -35.17 27.25
CA THR A 20 14.78 -35.34 28.70
C THR A 20 13.64 -34.46 29.22
N SER A 21 12.62 -35.09 29.82
CA SER A 21 11.54 -34.48 30.62
C SER A 21 10.28 -33.98 29.89
N GLY A 22 9.26 -34.85 29.82
CA GLY A 22 8.00 -34.65 30.54
C GLY A 22 7.03 -33.55 30.09
N LYS A 23 7.20 -32.91 28.93
CA LYS A 23 6.17 -32.03 28.35
C LYS A 23 5.73 -32.62 27.02
N SER A 24 4.45 -32.96 26.91
CA SER A 24 3.84 -33.40 25.66
C SER A 24 4.19 -32.38 24.57
N SER A 25 5.15 -32.79 23.73
CA SER A 25 5.56 -32.08 22.53
C SER A 25 4.31 -31.98 21.66
N LYS A 26 3.59 -30.86 21.77
CA LYS A 26 2.53 -30.53 20.82
C LYS A 26 3.25 -30.40 19.49
N MET A 27 3.15 -31.44 18.66
CA MET A 27 3.72 -31.42 17.32
C MET A 27 3.21 -30.15 16.63
N SER A 28 4.10 -29.16 16.49
CA SER A 28 3.76 -27.93 15.80
C SER A 28 3.69 -28.29 14.32
N SER A 29 2.51 -28.13 13.72
CA SER A 29 2.37 -28.30 12.28
C SER A 29 3.10 -27.17 11.54
N ILE A 30 3.47 -27.43 10.29
CA ILE A 30 3.98 -26.39 9.39
C ILE A 30 3.00 -25.20 9.32
N ALA A 31 1.69 -25.48 9.34
CA ALA A 31 0.66 -24.44 9.36
C ALA A 31 0.72 -23.55 10.62
N SER A 32 0.94 -24.15 11.80
CA SER A 32 1.11 -23.36 13.04
C SER A 32 2.39 -22.53 13.04
N GLY A 33 3.48 -23.04 12.46
CA GLY A 33 4.72 -22.27 12.26
C GLY A 33 4.51 -21.09 11.31
N PHE A 34 3.89 -21.32 10.15
CA PHE A 34 3.58 -20.27 9.17
C PHE A 34 2.66 -19.20 9.75
N LYS A 35 1.63 -19.58 10.52
CA LYS A 35 0.74 -18.64 11.20
C LYS A 35 1.52 -17.71 12.14
N LEU A 36 2.43 -18.26 12.93
CA LEU A 36 3.26 -17.46 13.84
C LEU A 36 4.15 -16.49 13.07
N GLN A 37 4.80 -16.96 12.00
CA GLN A 37 5.65 -16.11 11.15
C GLN A 37 4.86 -14.97 10.49
N LEU A 38 3.65 -15.26 9.99
CA LEU A 38 2.76 -14.24 9.42
C LEU A 38 2.35 -13.21 10.48
N GLN A 39 2.01 -13.65 11.70
CA GLN A 39 1.65 -12.73 12.78
C GLN A 39 2.81 -11.78 13.12
N THR A 40 4.02 -12.32 13.30
CA THR A 40 5.21 -11.51 13.57
C THR A 40 5.48 -10.48 12.46
N LEU A 41 5.27 -10.88 11.20
CA LEU A 41 5.37 -9.94 10.07
C LEU A 41 4.33 -8.83 10.16
N LEU A 42 3.06 -9.16 10.43
CA LEU A 42 1.98 -8.18 10.55
C LEU A 42 2.22 -7.20 11.70
N ASP A 43 2.69 -7.69 12.84
CA ASP A 43 3.03 -6.85 14.01
C ASP A 43 4.10 -5.82 13.62
N THR A 44 5.15 -6.27 12.92
CA THR A 44 6.23 -5.39 12.43
C THR A 44 5.69 -4.33 11.47
N LEU A 45 4.88 -4.73 10.48
CA LEU A 45 4.30 -3.79 9.50
C LEU A 45 3.36 -2.78 10.16
N SER A 46 2.58 -3.21 11.17
CA SER A 46 1.62 -2.35 11.87
C SER A 46 2.29 -1.23 12.68
N ALA A 47 3.57 -1.40 13.01
CA ALA A 47 4.38 -0.40 13.72
C ALA A 47 5.02 0.64 12.77
N THR A 48 4.71 0.60 11.47
CA THR A 48 5.28 1.50 10.45
C THR A 48 4.21 2.31 9.73
N GLU A 49 4.63 3.33 8.98
CA GLU A 49 3.76 4.00 8.00
C GLU A 49 3.70 3.16 6.71
N PRO A 50 2.53 2.65 6.30
CA PRO A 50 2.46 1.74 5.17
C PRO A 50 2.38 2.49 3.83
N HIS A 51 3.24 2.09 2.89
CA HIS A 51 3.16 2.51 1.49
C HIS A 51 2.87 1.29 0.60
N TYR A 52 1.76 1.34 -0.14
CA TYR A 52 1.29 0.20 -0.94
C TYR A 52 1.62 0.36 -2.42
N VAL A 53 2.27 -0.65 -3.00
CA VAL A 53 2.50 -0.76 -4.45
C VAL A 53 1.69 -1.93 -5.00
N ARG A 54 0.89 -1.68 -6.05
CA ARG A 54 0.11 -2.70 -6.75
C ARG A 54 0.70 -2.94 -8.13
N CYS A 55 1.32 -4.09 -8.32
CA CYS A 55 1.83 -4.52 -9.62
C CYS A 55 0.69 -4.99 -10.52
N VAL A 56 0.74 -4.64 -11.80
CA VAL A 56 -0.25 -5.03 -12.81
C VAL A 56 0.46 -5.73 -13.97
N LYS A 57 0.03 -6.95 -14.28
CA LYS A 57 0.53 -7.70 -15.44
C LYS A 57 -0.23 -7.23 -16.71
N PRO A 58 0.47 -6.68 -17.72
CA PRO A 58 -0.19 -6.09 -18.88
C PRO A 58 -0.76 -7.14 -19.86
N ASN A 59 -0.19 -8.34 -19.91
CA ASN A 59 -0.65 -9.45 -20.74
C ASN A 59 -0.17 -10.80 -20.21
N ASN A 60 -0.82 -11.90 -20.59
CA ASN A 60 -0.43 -13.23 -20.13
C ASN A 60 0.70 -13.90 -20.91
N VAL A 61 0.99 -13.43 -22.11
CA VAL A 61 2.05 -13.98 -22.99
C VAL A 61 3.46 -13.47 -22.65
N LEU A 62 3.60 -12.63 -21.62
CA LEU A 62 4.86 -12.10 -21.11
C LEU A 62 5.66 -11.31 -22.16
N LYS A 63 4.98 -10.57 -23.05
CA LYS A 63 5.62 -9.76 -24.10
C LYS A 63 5.47 -8.26 -23.86
N PRO A 64 6.48 -7.44 -24.18
CA PRO A 64 6.34 -5.99 -24.15
C PRO A 64 5.35 -5.51 -25.23
N GLY A 65 4.77 -4.32 -25.04
CA GLY A 65 3.91 -3.67 -26.03
C GLY A 65 2.49 -4.23 -26.17
N ILE A 66 2.13 -5.30 -25.43
CA ILE A 66 0.79 -5.90 -25.45
C ILE A 66 0.04 -5.53 -24.17
N PHE A 67 -1.16 -4.97 -24.31
CA PHE A 67 -2.02 -4.57 -23.19
C PHE A 67 -3.41 -5.21 -23.29
N GLU A 68 -3.69 -6.16 -22.42
CA GLU A 68 -4.96 -6.90 -22.34
C GLU A 68 -5.92 -6.19 -21.36
N LYS A 69 -6.73 -5.27 -21.89
CA LYS A 69 -7.63 -4.40 -21.09
C LYS A 69 -8.47 -5.16 -20.07
N ILE A 70 -9.06 -6.29 -20.47
CA ILE A 70 -9.96 -7.09 -19.61
C ILE A 70 -9.18 -7.67 -18.43
N ASN A 71 -8.01 -8.26 -18.69
CA ASN A 71 -7.17 -8.86 -17.65
C ASN A 71 -6.62 -7.81 -16.69
N VAL A 72 -6.23 -6.64 -17.20
CA VAL A 72 -5.81 -5.52 -16.35
C VAL A 72 -6.96 -4.99 -15.51
N LEU A 73 -8.15 -4.80 -16.09
CA LEU A 73 -9.32 -4.33 -15.36
C LEU A 73 -9.73 -5.30 -14.23
N GLN A 74 -9.65 -6.61 -14.47
CA GLN A 74 -9.91 -7.61 -13.44
C GLN A 74 -8.89 -7.53 -12.31
N GLN A 75 -7.59 -7.35 -12.62
CA GLN A 75 -6.56 -7.13 -11.60
C GLN A 75 -6.82 -5.87 -10.77
N LEU A 76 -7.25 -4.77 -11.38
CA LEU A 76 -7.57 -3.53 -10.66
C LEU A 76 -8.77 -3.68 -9.72
N ARG A 77 -9.76 -4.50 -10.11
CA ARG A 77 -10.92 -4.85 -9.26
C ARG A 77 -10.51 -5.76 -8.11
N CYS A 78 -9.91 -6.91 -8.41
CA CYS A 78 -9.51 -7.91 -7.40
C CYS A 78 -8.39 -7.39 -6.48
N GLY A 79 -7.51 -6.52 -6.97
CA GLY A 79 -6.45 -5.88 -6.20
C GLY A 79 -6.92 -4.71 -5.34
N GLY A 80 -8.22 -4.36 -5.38
CA GLY A 80 -8.82 -3.30 -4.58
C GLY A 80 -8.46 -1.88 -5.01
N VAL A 81 -7.82 -1.69 -6.17
CA VAL A 81 -7.41 -0.36 -6.65
C VAL A 81 -8.62 0.52 -6.91
N LEU A 82 -9.62 0.00 -7.62
CA LEU A 82 -10.84 0.76 -7.91
C LEU A 82 -11.63 1.09 -6.64
N GLU A 83 -11.60 0.19 -5.66
CA GLU A 83 -12.29 0.38 -4.39
C GLU A 83 -11.58 1.43 -3.53
N ALA A 84 -10.24 1.43 -3.50
CA ALA A 84 -9.46 2.47 -2.83
C ALA A 84 -9.72 3.86 -3.44
N ILE A 85 -9.82 3.95 -4.77
CA ILE A 85 -10.23 5.19 -5.46
C ILE A 85 -11.63 5.59 -5.02
N ARG A 86 -12.60 4.66 -5.02
CA ARG A 86 -13.99 4.92 -4.62
C ARG A 86 -14.07 5.48 -3.18
N ILE A 87 -13.36 4.86 -2.24
CA ILE A 87 -13.30 5.30 -0.84
C ILE A 87 -12.66 6.70 -0.75
N SER A 88 -11.55 6.93 -1.47
CA SER A 88 -10.88 8.23 -1.51
C SER A 88 -11.81 9.34 -2.03
N CYS A 89 -12.57 9.06 -3.09
CA CYS A 89 -13.54 9.99 -3.68
C CYS A 89 -14.72 10.31 -2.75
N ALA A 90 -15.12 9.39 -1.87
CA ALA A 90 -16.19 9.64 -0.89
C ALA A 90 -15.78 10.60 0.24
N GLY A 91 -14.47 10.82 0.42
CA GLY A 91 -13.95 11.87 1.29
C GLY A 91 -13.79 13.17 0.52
N PHE A 92 -12.54 13.63 0.38
CA PHE A 92 -12.17 14.79 -0.42
C PHE A 92 -10.75 14.52 -0.96
N PRO A 93 -10.63 13.81 -2.09
CA PRO A 93 -9.35 13.25 -2.54
C PRO A 93 -8.35 14.33 -2.97
N SER A 94 -8.85 15.46 -3.46
CA SER A 94 -8.04 16.63 -3.79
C SER A 94 -8.05 17.60 -2.61
N ARG A 95 -6.90 17.71 -1.92
CA ARG A 95 -6.65 18.76 -0.93
C ARG A 95 -5.52 19.63 -1.44
N LYS A 96 -5.80 20.92 -1.60
CA LYS A 96 -4.80 21.95 -1.94
C LYS A 96 -4.79 22.97 -0.83
N SER A 97 -3.63 23.56 -0.56
CA SER A 97 -3.59 24.74 0.30
C SER A 97 -4.35 25.90 -0.36
N PHE A 98 -4.82 26.86 0.45
CA PHE A 98 -5.51 28.03 -0.09
C PHE A 98 -4.60 28.83 -1.03
N ARG A 99 -3.32 28.99 -0.70
CA ARG A 99 -2.33 29.63 -1.58
C ARG A 99 -2.22 28.93 -2.93
N GLU A 100 -1.99 27.62 -2.97
CA GLU A 100 -1.90 26.86 -4.25
C GLU A 100 -3.19 26.97 -5.07
N PHE A 101 -4.34 27.05 -4.41
CA PHE A 101 -5.61 27.26 -5.09
C PHE A 101 -5.69 28.66 -5.72
N ILE A 102 -5.35 29.71 -4.96
CA ILE A 102 -5.38 31.10 -5.44
C ILE A 102 -4.38 31.29 -6.59
N ASP A 103 -3.15 30.81 -6.43
CA ASP A 103 -2.10 30.93 -7.45
C ASP A 103 -2.56 30.30 -8.78
N ARG A 104 -3.27 29.17 -8.70
CA ARG A 104 -3.75 28.44 -9.88
C ARG A 104 -5.02 29.02 -10.50
N PHE A 105 -5.93 29.55 -9.69
CA PHE A 105 -7.30 29.88 -10.13
C PHE A 105 -7.65 31.36 -10.06
N SER A 106 -6.73 32.23 -9.62
CA SER A 106 -6.92 33.69 -9.60
C SER A 106 -7.26 34.29 -10.97
N ILE A 107 -6.89 33.62 -12.08
CA ILE A 107 -7.28 34.02 -13.44
C ILE A 107 -8.80 34.09 -13.63
N LEU A 108 -9.57 33.33 -12.85
CA LEU A 108 -11.04 33.34 -12.88
C LEU A 108 -11.65 34.53 -12.12
N ALA A 109 -10.89 35.14 -11.20
CA ALA A 109 -11.30 36.31 -10.43
C ALA A 109 -10.08 37.22 -10.13
N PRO A 110 -9.55 37.93 -11.14
CA PRO A 110 -8.32 38.73 -11.00
C PRO A 110 -8.41 39.82 -9.91
N GLU A 111 -9.62 40.28 -9.59
CA GLU A 111 -9.86 41.25 -8.52
C GLU A 111 -9.43 40.76 -7.14
N VAL A 112 -9.29 39.44 -6.95
CA VAL A 112 -8.80 38.83 -5.71
C VAL A 112 -7.31 39.15 -5.48
N LEU A 113 -6.54 39.38 -6.55
CA LEU A 113 -5.12 39.73 -6.45
C LEU A 113 -4.89 41.19 -6.03
N ASN A 114 -5.86 42.07 -6.33
CA ASN A 114 -5.75 43.51 -6.09
C ASN A 114 -6.38 43.96 -4.77
N GLY A 115 -7.11 43.07 -4.08
CA GLY A 115 -7.79 43.38 -2.82
C GLY A 115 -7.04 42.84 -1.60
N SER A 116 -7.28 43.46 -0.44
CA SER A 116 -6.85 42.93 0.86
C SER A 116 -7.80 41.82 1.31
N TYR A 117 -7.72 40.66 0.65
CA TYR A 117 -8.47 39.46 1.02
C TYR A 117 -7.55 38.50 1.79
N ASN A 118 -8.08 37.88 2.85
CA ASN A 118 -7.42 36.70 3.40
C ASN A 118 -7.61 35.49 2.46
N GLU A 119 -6.77 34.47 2.61
CA GLU A 119 -6.72 33.35 1.66
C GLU A 119 -8.06 32.59 1.55
N VAL A 120 -8.82 32.49 2.64
CA VAL A 120 -10.13 31.83 2.65
C VAL A 120 -11.16 32.63 1.86
N ALA A 121 -11.22 33.95 2.06
CA ALA A 121 -12.12 34.84 1.34
C ALA A 121 -11.79 34.89 -0.15
N ALA A 122 -10.50 34.93 -0.49
CA ALA A 122 -9.99 34.83 -1.85
C ALA A 122 -10.46 33.53 -2.55
N CYS A 123 -10.30 32.38 -1.90
CA CYS A 123 -10.76 31.10 -2.45
C CYS A 123 -12.27 31.05 -2.66
N LYS A 124 -13.07 31.54 -1.69
CA LYS A 124 -14.54 31.58 -1.82
C LYS A 124 -14.98 32.42 -3.02
N LYS A 125 -14.38 33.60 -3.20
CA LYS A 125 -14.72 34.51 -4.30
C LYS A 125 -14.38 33.91 -5.67
N ILE A 126 -13.23 33.24 -5.79
CA ILE A 126 -12.86 32.48 -7.00
C ILE A 126 -13.89 31.36 -7.27
N LEU A 127 -14.33 30.63 -6.25
CA LEU A 127 -15.31 29.55 -6.39
C LEU A 127 -16.69 30.06 -6.81
N GLU A 128 -17.15 31.17 -6.23
CA GLU A 128 -18.43 31.81 -6.59
C GLU A 128 -18.43 32.26 -8.07
N LYS A 129 -17.33 32.86 -8.52
CA LYS A 129 -17.12 33.24 -9.93
C LYS A 129 -17.11 32.06 -10.89
N SER A 130 -16.55 30.92 -10.49
CA SER A 130 -16.48 29.73 -11.33
C SER A 130 -17.82 29.02 -11.52
N ASN A 131 -18.78 29.24 -10.62
CA ASN A 131 -20.10 28.60 -10.66
C ASN A 131 -21.19 29.48 -11.30
N SER A 132 -20.80 30.67 -11.81
CA SER A 132 -21.66 31.60 -12.56
C SER A 132 -21.43 31.46 -14.06
#